data_AF-A0A9E4N1J4-F1
#
_entry.id   AF-A0A9E4N1J4-F1
#
_cell.length_a   1.000
_cell.length_b   1.000
_cell.length_c   1.000
_cell.angle_alpha   90.00
_cell.angle_beta   90.00
_cell.angle_gamma   90.00
#
_symmetry.space_group_name_H-M   'P 1'
#
loop_
_entity.id
_entity.type
_entity.pdbx_description
1 polymer ?
#
loop_
_entity_poly.entity_id
_entity_poly.type
_entity_poly.pdbx_seq_one_letter_code
_entity_poly.pdbx_strand_id
1 'polypeptide(L)'
;MLNYIFEKSQERKHLKVTLSQYGLGLTDLDPQDLKLILAAVHKLITMVSKKYGQPPATVLHHVITPVGWAIAYCLLGRSKIVQIDPGFLDIIDEVETELLLYLSGDSGSAQSIYKEVFHILLESTSCHPQVLAILRNLNYLGHIDKRQRSWAG
;
A
#
# COMPACT_ATOMS: atom_id res chain seq x y z
N MET A 1 -16.33 -1.18 20.08
CA MET A 1 -16.71 0.23 19.85
C MET A 1 -15.98 0.90 18.66
N LEU A 2 -14.78 0.44 18.26
CA LEU A 2 -14.04 0.99 17.10
C LEU A 2 -14.68 0.70 15.73
N ASN A 3 -15.36 -0.44 15.54
CA ASN A 3 -15.94 -0.81 14.24
C ASN A 3 -17.00 0.20 13.72
N TYR A 4 -17.79 0.80 14.62
CA TYR A 4 -18.86 1.73 14.24
C TYR A 4 -18.33 3.13 13.87
N ILE A 5 -17.12 3.48 14.30
CA ILE A 5 -16.49 4.79 14.04
C ILE A 5 -15.99 4.86 12.58
N PHE A 6 -15.45 3.75 12.06
CA PHE A 6 -14.90 3.71 10.71
C PHE A 6 -15.95 3.53 9.60
N GLU A 7 -17.14 3.02 9.92
CA GLU A 7 -18.22 2.86 8.93
C GLU A 7 -18.72 4.17 8.32
N LYS A 8 -18.60 5.29 9.06
CA LYS A 8 -19.01 6.62 8.60
C LYS A 8 -17.85 7.61 8.42
N SER A 9 -16.61 7.14 8.49
CA SER A 9 -15.44 8.03 8.53
C SER A 9 -15.15 8.70 7.18
N GLN A 10 -14.54 9.87 7.22
CA GLN A 10 -14.16 10.62 6.01
C GLN A 10 -13.08 9.89 5.22
N GLU A 11 -12.17 9.20 5.92
CA GLU A 11 -11.13 8.33 5.38
C GLU A 11 -11.75 7.25 4.49
N ARG A 12 -12.78 6.54 5.00
CA ARG A 12 -13.45 5.49 4.24
C ARG A 12 -14.13 6.03 2.98
N LYS A 13 -14.77 7.21 3.07
CA LYS A 13 -15.42 7.85 1.92
C LYS A 13 -14.41 8.25 0.85
N HIS A 14 -13.31 8.89 1.24
CA HIS A 14 -12.28 9.30 0.29
C HIS A 14 -11.59 8.10 -0.34
N LEU A 15 -11.26 7.07 0.46
CA LEU A 15 -10.67 5.84 -0.06
C LEU A 15 -11.59 5.18 -1.11
N LYS A 16 -12.91 5.11 -0.83
CA LYS A 16 -13.88 4.59 -1.79
C LYS A 16 -13.85 5.36 -3.11
N VAL A 17 -13.83 6.70 -3.05
CA VAL A 17 -13.77 7.55 -4.25
C VAL A 17 -12.46 7.32 -5.02
N THR A 18 -11.32 7.29 -4.34
CA THR A 18 -10.02 7.04 -4.96
C THR A 18 -9.98 5.67 -5.64
N LEU A 19 -10.42 4.60 -4.97
CA LEU A 19 -10.45 3.25 -5.56
C LEU A 19 -11.38 3.14 -6.77
N SER A 20 -12.50 3.87 -6.76
CA SER A 20 -13.47 3.83 -7.86
C SER A 20 -12.90 4.33 -9.19
N GLN A 21 -11.85 5.16 -9.16
CA GLN A 21 -11.12 5.60 -10.36
C GLN A 21 -10.45 4.44 -11.08
N TYR A 22 -10.12 3.37 -10.36
CA TYR A 22 -9.52 2.15 -10.87
C TYR A 22 -10.53 1.03 -11.08
N GLY A 23 -11.84 1.32 -10.98
CA GLY A 23 -12.90 0.32 -11.03
C GLY A 23 -12.97 -0.59 -9.81
N LEU A 24 -12.34 -0.20 -8.70
CA LEU A 24 -12.31 -0.95 -7.45
C LEU A 24 -13.30 -0.39 -6.43
N GLY A 25 -13.86 -1.28 -5.62
CA GLY A 25 -14.69 -0.98 -4.46
C GLY A 25 -14.01 -1.40 -3.16
N LEU A 26 -14.53 -0.90 -2.04
CA LEU A 26 -14.08 -1.33 -0.70
C LEU A 26 -14.35 -2.81 -0.43
N THR A 27 -15.24 -3.44 -1.18
CA THR A 27 -15.59 -4.86 -1.09
C THR A 27 -14.57 -5.78 -1.77
N ASP A 28 -13.66 -5.21 -2.58
CA ASP A 28 -12.56 -5.96 -3.20
C ASP A 28 -11.39 -6.19 -2.23
N LEU A 29 -11.48 -5.59 -1.04
CA LEU A 29 -10.55 -5.80 0.07
C LEU A 29 -11.16 -6.74 1.10
N ASP A 30 -10.32 -7.55 1.72
CA ASP A 30 -10.72 -8.27 2.92
C ASP A 30 -11.19 -7.26 4.00
N PRO A 31 -12.31 -7.51 4.70
CA PRO A 31 -12.84 -6.57 5.69
C PRO A 31 -11.85 -6.25 6.83
N GLN A 32 -11.01 -7.22 7.21
CA GLN A 32 -9.98 -7.02 8.23
C GLN A 32 -8.84 -6.15 7.69
N ASP A 33 -8.39 -6.39 6.46
CA ASP A 33 -7.36 -5.56 5.81
C ASP A 33 -7.84 -4.11 5.67
N LEU A 34 -9.07 -3.91 5.19
CA LEU A 34 -9.66 -2.58 5.08
C LEU A 34 -9.68 -1.86 6.42
N LYS A 35 -10.01 -2.57 7.51
CA LYS A 35 -10.01 -1.99 8.86
C LYS A 35 -8.60 -1.59 9.30
N LEU A 36 -7.59 -2.42 9.05
CA LEU A 36 -6.19 -2.12 9.38
C LEU A 36 -5.67 -0.92 8.58
N ILE A 37 -5.98 -0.86 7.28
CA ILE A 37 -5.62 0.25 6.40
C ILE A 37 -6.26 1.54 6.88
N LEU A 38 -7.56 1.54 7.21
CA LEU A 38 -8.23 2.74 7.72
C LEU A 38 -7.65 3.21 9.07
N ALA A 39 -7.21 2.29 9.93
CA ALA A 39 -6.53 2.62 11.17
C ALA A 39 -5.15 3.23 10.94
N ALA A 40 -4.36 2.67 10.02
CA ALA A 40 -3.07 3.20 9.57
C ALA A 40 -3.18 4.62 9.04
N VAL A 41 -4.13 4.84 8.11
CA VAL A 41 -4.45 6.15 7.54
C VAL A 41 -4.82 7.15 8.64
N HIS A 42 -5.74 6.79 9.53
CA HIS A 42 -6.20 7.67 10.60
C HIS A 42 -5.05 8.08 11.53
N LYS A 43 -4.18 7.12 11.89
CA LYS A 43 -2.99 7.35 12.71
C LYS A 43 -2.04 8.33 12.03
N LEU A 44 -1.76 8.15 10.74
CA LEU A 44 -0.85 9.01 10.00
C LEU A 44 -1.40 10.43 9.85
N ILE A 45 -2.68 10.58 9.49
CA ILE A 45 -3.34 11.89 9.41
C ILE A 45 -3.25 12.62 10.75
N THR A 46 -3.60 11.94 11.84
CA THR A 46 -3.54 12.51 13.18
C THR A 46 -2.13 12.96 13.55
N MET A 47 -1.13 12.14 13.21
CA MET A 47 0.27 12.44 13.51
C MET A 47 0.79 13.65 12.71
N VAL A 48 0.56 13.68 11.39
CA VAL A 48 0.98 14.76 10.51
C VAL A 48 0.27 16.06 10.86
N SER A 49 -1.06 16.02 11.07
CA SER A 49 -1.82 17.20 11.50
C SER A 49 -1.29 17.78 12.81
N LYS A 50 -0.96 16.94 13.79
CA LYS A 50 -0.37 17.41 15.06
C LYS A 50 1.05 17.96 14.88
N LYS A 51 1.88 17.29 14.08
CA LYS A 51 3.29 17.67 13.88
C LYS A 51 3.45 18.99 13.14
N TYR A 52 2.59 19.24 12.14
CA TYR A 52 2.71 20.40 11.25
C TYR A 52 1.60 21.44 11.45
N GLY A 53 0.70 21.24 12.43
CA GLY A 53 -0.41 22.15 12.70
C GLY A 53 -1.44 22.25 11.57
N GLN A 54 -1.45 21.29 10.65
CA GLN A 54 -2.33 21.30 9.47
C GLN A 54 -3.71 20.70 9.78
N PRO A 55 -4.80 21.25 9.20
CA PRO A 55 -6.12 20.67 9.32
C PRO A 55 -6.15 19.21 8.84
N PRO A 56 -6.77 18.27 9.57
CA PRO A 56 -6.88 16.87 9.15
C PRO A 56 -7.47 16.67 7.76
N ALA A 57 -8.40 17.54 7.35
CA ALA A 57 -9.00 17.50 6.02
C ALA A 57 -7.99 17.76 4.89
N THR A 58 -6.99 18.62 5.12
CA THR A 58 -5.93 18.91 4.14
C THR A 58 -4.98 17.72 4.02
N VAL A 59 -4.57 17.16 5.16
CA VAL A 59 -3.67 16.00 5.22
C VAL A 59 -4.33 14.75 4.62
N LEU A 60 -5.65 14.59 4.81
CA LEU A 60 -6.43 13.45 4.35
C LEU A 60 -6.18 13.12 2.88
N HIS A 61 -6.23 14.10 1.99
CA HIS A 61 -6.05 13.87 0.56
C HIS A 61 -4.63 13.37 0.24
N HIS A 62 -3.62 13.99 0.87
CA HIS A 62 -2.21 13.61 0.68
C HIS A 62 -1.88 12.21 1.21
N VAL A 63 -2.65 11.70 2.17
CA VAL A 63 -2.47 10.34 2.71
C VAL A 63 -3.27 9.31 1.91
N ILE A 64 -4.53 9.61 1.57
CA ILE A 64 -5.43 8.66 0.91
C ILE A 64 -5.00 8.35 -0.53
N THR A 65 -4.48 9.34 -1.27
CA THR A 65 -4.09 9.14 -2.67
C THR A 65 -3.00 8.05 -2.82
N PRO A 66 -1.87 8.13 -2.10
CA PRO A 66 -0.87 7.04 -2.05
C PRO A 66 -1.44 5.68 -1.65
N VAL A 67 -2.36 5.65 -0.66
CA VAL A 67 -3.01 4.41 -0.21
C VAL A 67 -3.83 3.79 -1.35
N GLY A 68 -4.57 4.62 -2.08
CA GLY A 68 -5.33 4.20 -3.25
C GLY A 68 -4.44 3.59 -4.33
N TRP A 69 -3.29 4.22 -4.62
CA TRP A 69 -2.32 3.70 -5.58
C TRP A 69 -1.73 2.37 -5.14
N ALA A 70 -1.33 2.23 -3.87
CA ALA A 70 -0.80 0.99 -3.32
C ALA A 70 -1.81 -0.16 -3.42
N ILE A 71 -3.07 0.08 -3.03
CA ILE A 71 -4.15 -0.90 -3.12
C ILE A 71 -4.43 -1.26 -4.58
N ALA A 72 -4.61 -0.27 -5.44
CA ALA A 72 -4.93 -0.51 -6.84
C ALA A 72 -3.80 -1.28 -7.55
N TYR A 73 -2.55 -0.90 -7.30
CA TYR A 73 -1.38 -1.61 -7.80
C TYR A 73 -1.34 -3.05 -7.27
N CYS A 74 -1.54 -3.25 -5.96
CA CYS A 74 -1.59 -4.59 -5.37
C CYS A 74 -2.69 -5.45 -6.02
N LEU A 75 -3.93 -4.98 -6.12
CA LEU A 75 -5.06 -5.80 -6.59
C LEU A 75 -5.11 -6.01 -8.11
N LEU A 76 -4.71 -5.02 -8.90
CA LEU A 76 -4.80 -5.07 -10.36
C LEU A 76 -3.48 -5.45 -11.04
N GLY A 77 -2.35 -5.14 -10.41
CA GLY A 77 -1.04 -5.24 -11.01
C GLY A 77 -0.76 -4.17 -12.07
N ARG A 78 0.51 -4.04 -12.42
CA ARG A 78 1.05 -3.04 -13.37
C ARG A 78 0.30 -3.01 -14.70
N SER A 79 0.12 -4.16 -15.34
CA SER A 79 -0.45 -4.19 -16.69
C SER A 79 -1.88 -3.66 -16.73
N LYS A 80 -2.69 -3.99 -15.71
CA LYS A 80 -4.10 -3.62 -15.69
C LYS A 80 -4.30 -2.18 -15.24
N ILE A 81 -3.54 -1.72 -14.25
CA ILE A 81 -3.69 -0.34 -13.76
C ILE A 81 -3.29 0.68 -14.83
N VAL A 82 -2.21 0.44 -15.58
CA VAL A 82 -1.77 1.32 -16.68
C VAL A 82 -2.76 1.35 -17.84
N GLN A 83 -3.52 0.27 -18.07
CA GLN A 83 -4.59 0.27 -19.06
C GLN A 83 -5.77 1.15 -18.63
N ILE A 84 -6.04 1.27 -17.33
CA ILE A 84 -7.13 2.08 -16.78
C ILE A 84 -6.72 3.55 -16.70
N ASP A 85 -5.50 3.79 -16.22
CA ASP A 85 -4.92 5.12 -16.05
C ASP A 85 -3.50 5.10 -16.64
N PRO A 86 -3.32 5.54 -17.91
CA PRO A 86 -1.99 5.61 -18.52
C PRO A 86 -1.03 6.56 -17.78
N GLY A 87 -1.56 7.58 -17.09
CA GLY A 87 -0.77 8.48 -16.24
C GLY A 87 -0.20 7.80 -15.00
N PHE A 88 -0.73 6.61 -14.65
CA PHE A 88 -0.18 5.78 -13.58
C PHE A 88 1.28 5.36 -13.88
N LEU A 89 1.73 5.38 -15.14
CA LEU A 89 3.12 5.11 -15.48
C LEU A 89 4.11 6.03 -14.77
N ASP A 90 3.74 7.30 -14.54
CA ASP A 90 4.63 8.26 -13.89
C ASP A 90 4.77 8.02 -12.38
N ILE A 91 3.83 7.30 -11.77
CA ILE A 91 3.81 6.96 -10.34
C ILE A 91 4.16 5.49 -10.08
N ILE A 92 4.21 4.65 -11.11
CA ILE A 92 4.43 3.21 -10.93
C ILE A 92 5.81 2.93 -10.35
N ASP A 93 6.81 3.70 -10.75
CA ASP A 93 8.18 3.57 -10.26
C ASP A 93 8.26 3.92 -8.78
N GLU A 94 7.49 4.91 -8.30
CA GLU A 94 7.38 5.24 -6.87
C GLU A 94 6.79 4.07 -6.09
N VAL A 95 5.64 3.55 -6.55
CA VAL A 95 4.92 2.46 -5.89
C VAL A 95 5.74 1.17 -5.86
N GLU A 96 6.37 0.81 -6.99
CA GLU A 96 7.25 -0.35 -7.09
C GLU A 96 8.50 -0.19 -6.23
N THR A 97 9.09 1.01 -6.16
CA THR A 97 10.24 1.28 -5.29
C THR A 97 9.87 1.09 -3.83
N GLU A 98 8.75 1.64 -3.37
CA GLU A 98 8.29 1.48 -1.98
C GLU A 98 7.99 0.01 -1.63
N LEU A 99 7.41 -0.73 -2.58
CA LEU A 99 7.23 -2.18 -2.45
C LEU A 99 8.58 -2.90 -2.31
N LEU A 100 9.55 -2.62 -3.18
CA LEU A 100 10.88 -3.24 -3.12
C LEU A 100 11.63 -2.90 -1.83
N LEU A 101 11.51 -1.66 -1.34
CA LEU A 101 12.08 -1.23 -0.07
C LEU A 101 11.45 -1.97 1.11
N TYR A 102 10.12 -2.12 1.12
CA TYR A 102 9.41 -2.94 2.11
C TYR A 102 9.94 -4.39 2.10
N LEU A 103 10.04 -5.00 0.93
CA LEU A 103 10.44 -6.40 0.78
C LEU A 103 11.91 -6.67 1.10
N SER A 104 12.78 -5.69 0.87
CA SER A 104 14.20 -5.78 1.21
C SER A 104 14.46 -5.68 2.71
N GLY A 105 13.43 -5.40 3.53
CA GLY A 105 13.57 -5.16 4.96
C GLY A 105 14.22 -3.82 5.27
N ASP A 106 14.34 -2.93 4.28
CA ASP A 106 14.92 -1.60 4.48
C ASP A 106 13.90 -0.67 5.15
N SER A 107 14.00 -0.62 6.47
CA SER A 107 13.17 0.21 7.35
C SER A 107 13.61 1.68 7.39
N GLY A 108 14.50 2.13 6.49
CA GLY A 108 15.12 3.47 6.51
C GLY A 108 14.17 4.68 6.47
N SER A 109 12.87 4.50 6.21
CA SER A 109 11.86 5.57 6.28
C SER A 109 10.73 5.20 7.24
N ALA A 110 10.78 5.75 8.45
CA ALA A 110 9.93 5.37 9.57
C ALA A 110 8.42 5.69 9.44
N GLN A 111 7.91 6.21 8.31
CA GLN A 111 6.51 6.65 8.18
C GLN A 111 5.94 6.58 6.74
N SER A 112 6.39 5.65 5.90
CA SER A 112 5.79 5.48 4.56
C SER A 112 4.45 4.76 4.67
N ILE A 113 3.38 5.41 4.19
CA ILE A 113 2.04 4.80 4.15
C ILE A 113 1.98 3.63 3.17
N TYR A 114 2.80 3.64 2.10
CA TYR A 114 2.91 2.51 1.17
C TYR A 114 3.36 1.24 1.89
N LYS A 115 4.36 1.36 2.77
CA LYS A 115 4.88 0.21 3.53
C LYS A 115 3.82 -0.39 4.45
N GLU A 116 3.05 0.44 5.16
CA GLU A 116 1.96 -0.05 6.01
C GLU A 116 0.88 -0.77 5.18
N VAL A 117 0.51 -0.23 4.03
CA VAL A 117 -0.49 -0.85 3.14
C VAL A 117 0.03 -2.17 2.55
N PHE A 118 1.26 -2.20 2.04
CA PHE A 118 1.84 -3.44 1.50
C PHE A 118 2.04 -4.50 2.57
N HIS A 119 2.41 -4.12 3.80
CA HIS A 119 2.50 -5.03 4.92
C HIS A 119 1.16 -5.76 5.15
N ILE A 120 0.06 -5.01 5.18
CA ILE A 120 -1.28 -5.56 5.37
C ILE A 120 -1.68 -6.46 4.19
N LEU A 121 -1.58 -5.95 2.95
CA LEU A 121 -2.13 -6.63 1.77
C LEU A 121 -1.34 -7.87 1.33
N LEU A 122 -0.03 -7.89 1.61
CA LEU A 122 0.82 -9.02 1.22
C LEU A 122 0.66 -10.19 2.19
N GLU A 123 0.35 -9.94 3.47
CA GLU A 123 0.03 -10.99 4.43
C GLU A 123 -1.28 -11.72 4.10
N SER A 124 -2.27 -11.01 3.53
CA SER A 124 -3.55 -11.62 3.14
C SER A 124 -3.52 -12.34 1.78
N THR A 125 -2.40 -12.29 1.04
CA THR A 125 -2.25 -12.86 -0.32
C THR A 125 -3.25 -12.35 -1.36
N SER A 126 -3.87 -11.21 -1.11
CA SER A 126 -4.92 -10.64 -1.97
C SER A 126 -4.38 -9.96 -3.24
N CYS A 127 -3.06 -9.76 -3.33
CA CYS A 127 -2.47 -9.06 -4.48
C CYS A 127 -2.48 -9.90 -5.77
N HIS A 128 -2.54 -9.19 -6.89
CA HIS A 128 -2.41 -9.69 -8.24
C HIS A 128 -1.14 -10.55 -8.40
N PRO A 129 -1.19 -11.64 -9.20
CA PRO A 129 -0.05 -12.54 -9.38
C PRO A 129 1.25 -11.87 -9.85
N GLN A 130 1.15 -10.77 -10.62
CA GLN A 130 2.33 -9.99 -11.03
C GLN A 130 3.07 -9.39 -9.82
N VAL A 131 2.33 -8.86 -8.85
CA VAL A 131 2.89 -8.27 -7.63
C VAL A 131 3.45 -9.37 -6.73
N LEU A 132 2.72 -10.48 -6.60
CA LEU A 132 3.21 -11.65 -5.84
C LEU A 132 4.47 -12.27 -6.45
N ALA A 133 4.65 -12.19 -7.78
CA ALA A 133 5.86 -12.68 -8.45
C ALA A 133 7.10 -11.86 -8.07
N ILE A 134 6.96 -10.55 -7.82
CA ILE A 134 8.07 -9.71 -7.33
C ILE A 134 8.59 -10.22 -5.99
N LEU A 135 7.69 -10.61 -5.06
CA LEU A 135 8.04 -11.24 -3.78
C LEU A 135 8.89 -12.50 -3.97
N ARG A 136 8.42 -13.38 -4.88
CA ARG A 136 9.04 -14.68 -5.14
C ARG A 136 10.43 -14.52 -5.75
N ASN A 137 10.59 -13.57 -6.67
CA ASN A 137 11.85 -13.28 -7.32
C ASN A 137 12.89 -12.71 -6.35
N LEU A 138 12.49 -11.83 -5.42
CA LEU A 138 13.38 -11.34 -4.37
C LEU A 138 13.81 -12.44 -3.40
N ASN A 139 12.88 -13.30 -2.96
CA ASN A 139 13.22 -14.45 -2.14
C ASN A 139 14.19 -15.40 -2.85
N TYR A 140 14.00 -15.61 -4.15
CA TYR A 140 14.90 -16.43 -4.96
C TYR A 140 16.31 -15.83 -5.03
N LEU A 141 16.43 -14.51 -5.24
CA LEU A 141 17.72 -13.82 -5.23
C LEU A 141 18.41 -13.88 -3.85
N GLY A 142 17.66 -13.69 -2.77
CA GLY A 142 18.18 -13.84 -1.41
C GLY A 142 18.64 -15.26 -1.08
N HIS A 143 18.00 -16.28 -1.65
CA HIS A 143 18.43 -17.68 -1.51
C HIS A 143 19.70 -18.00 -2.32
N ILE A 144 19.89 -17.38 -3.49
CA ILE A 144 21.12 -17.55 -4.28
C ILE A 144 22.32 -16.94 -3.53
N ASP A 145 22.19 -15.73 -2.99
CA ASP A 145 23.28 -15.06 -2.26
C ASP A 145 23.68 -15.85 -0.99
N LYS A 146 22.70 -16.38 -0.24
CA LYS A 146 22.97 -17.27 0.90
C LYS A 146 23.66 -18.58 0.51
N ARG A 147 23.30 -19.18 -0.63
CA ARG A 147 23.99 -20.38 -1.13
C ARG A 147 25.40 -20.07 -1.62
N GLN A 148 25.64 -18.96 -2.29
CA GLN A 148 27.00 -18.60 -2.71
C GLN A 148 27.93 -18.37 -1.51
N ARG A 149 27.44 -17.78 -0.41
CA ARG A 149 28.24 -17.62 0.83
C ARG A 149 28.48 -18.93 1.57
N SER A 150 27.59 -19.92 1.49
CA SER A 150 27.79 -21.21 2.17
C SER A 150 28.75 -22.16 1.44
N TRP A 151 29.19 -21.82 0.23
CA TRP A 151 30.14 -22.60 -0.57
C TRP A 151 31.54 -21.94 -0.61
N ALA A 152 31.67 -20.77 0.01
CA ALA A 152 32.92 -20.02 0.13
C ALA A 152 33.56 -20.13 1.55
N GLY A 153 33.10 -21.09 2.36
CA GLY A 153 33.60 -21.37 3.71
C GLY A 153 34.11 -22.80 3.84
#